data_AF-A0A2W7B8A5-F1
#
_entry.id   AF-A0A2W7B8A5-F1
#
_cell.length_a   1.000
_cell.length_b   1.000
_cell.length_c   1.000
_cell.angle_alpha   90.00
_cell.angle_beta   90.00
_cell.angle_gamma   90.00
#
_symmetry.space_group_name_H-M   'P 1'
#
loop_
_entity.id
_entity.type
_entity.pdbx_description
1 polymer ?
#
loop_
_entity_poly.entity_id
_entity_poly.type
_entity_poly.pdbx_seq_one_letter_code
_entity_poly.pdbx_strand_id
1 'polypeptide(L)' 'MESTSFDLTLEQQFEIRQMRDAALQMSREQALELLLQASRLLMIKTNVMRNLMTQCPLEPLL' A
#
# COMPACT_ATOMS: atom_id res chain seq x y z
N MET A 1 21.14 -1.27 11.33
CA MET A 1 20.37 -0.37 10.45
C MET A 1 18.92 -0.74 10.64
N GLU A 2 18.07 0.20 11.05
CA GLU A 2 16.65 -0.03 11.35
C GLU A 2 15.88 -0.32 10.04
N SER A 3 15.93 -1.57 9.58
CA SER A 3 15.28 -2.04 8.36
C SER A 3 13.87 -2.56 8.60
N THR A 4 13.11 -1.92 9.51
CA THR A 4 11.70 -2.25 9.81
C THR A 4 10.89 -1.00 10.17
N SER A 5 11.21 0.17 9.62
CA SER A 5 10.29 1.31 9.76
C SER A 5 9.12 1.09 8.79
N PHE A 6 7.93 0.86 9.32
CA PHE A 6 6.68 0.96 8.54
C PHE A 6 6.33 2.42 8.19
N ASP A 7 7.24 3.34 8.49
CA ASP A 7 7.14 4.74 8.17
C ASP A 7 7.22 4.95 6.65
N LEU A 8 6.39 5.87 6.17
CA LEU A 8 6.41 6.28 4.78
C LEU A 8 7.69 7.08 4.50
N THR A 9 8.32 6.84 3.35
CA THR A 9 9.40 7.70 2.86
C THR A 9 8.87 9.12 2.60
N LEU A 10 9.76 10.11 2.52
CA LEU A 10 9.36 11.49 2.25
C LEU A 10 8.56 11.61 0.94
N GLU A 11 8.98 10.88 -0.09
CA GLU A 11 8.31 10.82 -1.40
C GLU A 11 6.93 10.20 -1.28
N GLN A 12 6.79 9.11 -0.51
CA GLN A 12 5.48 8.50 -0.27
C GLN A 12 4.56 9.44 0.52
N GLN A 13 5.09 10.19 1.49
CA GLN A 13 4.32 11.21 2.20
C GLN A 13 3.86 12.34 1.27
N PHE A 14 4.68 12.74 0.29
CA PHE A 14 4.30 13.70 -0.73
C PHE A 14 3.17 13.17 -1.62
N GLU A 15 3.26 11.91 -2.06
CA GLU A 15 2.21 11.25 -2.83
C GLU A 15 0.88 11.16 -2.07
N ILE A 16 0.91 10.87 -0.76
CA ILE A 16 -0.30 10.88 0.08
C ILE A 16 -0.97 12.26 0.06
N ARG A 17 -0.19 13.36 0.08
CA ARG A 17 -0.74 14.72 0.02
C ARG A 17 -1.37 15.00 -1.34
N GLN A 18 -0.71 14.65 -2.45
CA GLN A 18 -1.29 14.80 -3.79
C GLN A 18 -2.59 14.00 -3.94
N MET A 19 -2.60 12.75 -3.48
CA MET A 19 -3.78 11.90 -3.56
C MET A 19 -4.95 12.47 -2.75
N ARG A 20 -4.69 13.03 -1.56
CA ARG A 20 -5.71 13.71 -0.76
C ARG A 20 -6.31 14.89 -1.51
N ASP A 21 -5.47 15.74 -2.09
CA ASP A 21 -5.92 16.94 -2.78
C ASP A 21 -6.72 16.58 -4.06
N ALA A 22 -6.33 15.50 -4.75
CA ALA A 22 -7.10 14.92 -5.85
C ALA A 22 -8.45 14.34 -5.40
N ALA A 23 -8.48 13.63 -4.26
CA ALA A 23 -9.70 13.04 -3.71
C ALA A 23 -10.75 14.09 -3.33
N LEU A 24 -10.33 15.29 -2.90
CA LEU A 24 -11.24 16.41 -2.61
C LEU A 24 -11.98 16.93 -3.85
N GLN A 25 -11.46 16.67 -5.05
CA GLN A 25 -12.07 17.07 -6.32
C GLN A 25 -12.88 15.96 -6.98
N MET A 26 -12.96 14.76 -6.36
CA MET A 26 -13.69 13.63 -6.92
C MET A 26 -15.20 13.76 -6.70
N SER A 27 -15.97 13.37 -7.71
CA SER A 27 -17.38 13.07 -7.49
C SER A 27 -17.53 11.84 -6.59
N ARG A 28 -18.71 11.69 -5.98
CA ARG A 28 -19.03 10.51 -5.15
C ARG A 28 -18.83 9.20 -5.91
N GLU A 29 -19.21 9.16 -7.18
CA GLU A 29 -19.10 7.96 -8.03
C GLU A 29 -17.64 7.61 -8.29
N GLN A 30 -16.82 8.61 -8.64
CA GLN A 30 -15.38 8.44 -8.84
C GLN A 30 -14.68 7.95 -7.56
N ALA A 31 -15.03 8.53 -6.42
CA ALA A 31 -14.46 8.13 -5.13
C ALA A 31 -14.82 6.68 -4.77
N LEU A 32 -16.08 6.27 -5.00
CA LEU A 32 -16.53 4.90 -4.74
C LEU A 32 -15.87 3.88 -5.69
N GLU A 33 -15.75 4.23 -6.96
CA GLU A 33 -15.07 3.38 -7.94
C GLU A 33 -13.59 3.20 -7.56
N LEU A 34 -12.90 4.29 -7.23
CA LEU A 34 -11.51 4.24 -6.80
C LEU A 34 -11.33 3.42 -5.52
N LEU A 35 -12.25 3.54 -4.56
CA LEU A 35 -12.22 2.76 -3.32
C LEU A 35 -12.36 1.26 -3.58
N LEU A 36 -13.24 0.86 -4.51
CA LEU A 36 -13.39 -0.55 -4.92
C LEU A 36 -12.11 -1.07 -5.58
N GLN A 37 -11.49 -0.27 -6.45
CA GLN A 37 -10.22 -0.62 -7.10
C GLN A 37 -9.08 -0.76 -6.08
N ALA A 38 -8.95 0.18 -5.15
CA ALA A 38 -7.94 0.15 -4.09
C ALA A 38 -8.12 -1.08 -3.17
N SER A 39 -9.36 -1.40 -2.80
CA SER A 39 -9.69 -2.58 -2.00
C SER A 39 -9.27 -3.88 -2.69
N ARG A 40 -9.51 -3.99 -4.01
CA ARG A 40 -9.05 -5.12 -4.82
C ARG A 40 -7.52 -5.20 -4.85
N LEU A 41 -6.85 -4.06 -5.03
CA LEU A 41 -5.40 -4.00 -5.10
C LEU A 41 -4.75 -4.42 -3.76
N LEU A 42 -5.36 -4.06 -2.62
CA LEU A 42 -4.90 -4.50 -1.30
C LEU A 42 -4.94 -6.04 -1.18
N MET A 43 -6.03 -6.69 -1.61
CA MET A 43 -6.10 -8.16 -1.62
C MET A 43 -5.00 -8.79 -2.47
N ILE A 44 -4.74 -8.23 -3.66
CA ILE A 44 -3.67 -8.70 -4.54
C ILE A 44 -2.31 -8.54 -3.87
N LYS A 45 -2.02 -7.37 -3.28
CA LYS A 45 -0.76 -7.12 -2.56
C LYS A 45 -0.57 -8.08 -1.38
N THR A 46 -1.63 -8.39 -0.63
CA THR A 46 -1.59 -9.40 0.43
C THR A 46 -1.23 -10.78 -0.08
N ASN A 47 -1.81 -11.21 -1.21
CA ASN A 47 -1.48 -12.49 -1.81
C ASN A 47 -0.02 -12.53 -2.32
N VAL A 48 0.45 -11.44 -2.91
CA VAL A 48 1.85 -11.31 -3.34
C VAL A 48 2.80 -11.40 -2.14
N MET A 49 2.55 -10.64 -1.07
CA MET A 49 3.37 -10.71 0.15
C MET A 49 3.39 -12.12 0.75
N ARG A 50 2.23 -12.79 0.83
CA ARG A 50 2.14 -14.18 1.31
C ARG A 50 3.03 -15.10 0.47
N ASN A 51 2.94 -15.00 -0.86
CA ASN A 51 3.75 -15.82 -1.75
C ASN A 51 5.25 -15.55 -1.60
N LEU A 52 5.65 -14.29 -1.50
CA LEU A 52 7.06 -13.92 -1.28
C LEU A 52 7.60 -14.45 0.05
N MET A 53 6.80 -14.36 1.12
CA MET A 53 7.14 -14.93 2.43
C MET A 53 7.28 -16.46 2.39
N THR A 54 6.48 -17.16 1.59
CA THR A 54 6.64 -18.61 1.42
C THR A 54 7.87 -19.00 0.60
N GLN A 55 8.32 -18.13 -0.32
CA GLN A 55 9.47 -18.39 -1.19
C GLN A 55 10.80 -17.99 -0.53
N CYS A 56 10.77 -17.08 0.43
CA CYS A 56 11.91 -16.70 1.25
C CYS A 56 11.63 -17.12 2.69
N PRO A 57 11.81 -18.41 3.04
CA PRO A 57 11.70 -18.83 4.42
C PRO A 57 12.70 -18.01 5.23
N LEU A 58 12.19 -17.19 6.15
CA LEU A 58 13.03 -16.52 7.14
C LEU A 58 13.65 -17.63 7.97
N GLU A 59 14.90 -18.01 7.67
CA GLU A 59 15.67 -18.83 8.59
C GLU A 59 15.71 -18.07 9.91
N PRO A 60 15.33 -18.70 11.04
CA PRO A 60 15.51 -18.06 12.33
C PRO A 60 17.01 -17.80 12.48
N LEU A 61 17.38 -16.52 12.66
CA LEU A 61 18.73 -16.11 13.02
C LEU A 61 19.10 -16.84 14.32
N LEU A 62 19.82 -17.96 14.19
CA LEU A 62 20.52 -18.68 15.27
C LEU A 62 21.94 -18.14 15.40
#